data_AF-A0A1B0G3G2-F1
#
_entry.id   AF-A0A1B0G3G2-F1
#
_cell.length_a   1.000
_cell.length_b   1.000
_cell.length_c   1.000
_cell.angle_alpha   90.00
_cell.angle_beta   90.00
_cell.angle_gamma   90.00
#
_symmetry.space_group_name_H-M   'P 1'
#
loop_
_entity.id
_entity.type
_entity.pdbx_description
1 polymer ?
#
loop_
_entity_poly.entity_id
_entity_poly.type
_entity_poly.pdbx_seq_one_letter_code
_entity_poly.pdbx_strand_id
1 'polypeptide(L)'
;MDHLHRQEEQSNCDISKISIKPKSYEYPLLNDIIKCVPKSNHKNNKNKNDIGQAYLTLGDFHYFHYGCDGYQDQGWGCAYRSLQSMCSWILNKKGQNRNVPSIEEIQKTLVMLGDKNQKFIDSRDWIGALEVCYVIDALYNVSCKIIHVTKFEKLENHIESLAKYFQDIGGFVMMGGDMDASSKGIAGIRRDRENTYLLIVEFRRETLTDVSALIDQFNADVISSLALGLSDDFDENIAFRVFALNYINIKSRRYFLNIRMPNSLAFICPNWARWMNYRLFQPESTQHFLNMLRGKLKERAKLKSVPYDFLRIWSENRFPCKMNDNEIAGQAFTFIWAGLDACNSIVAFCLYELAFQPQLQEKARKEVRKVLKKYENCKRHEMLNELVYLKQLLNETLRKYPPYPFLLRMTTKDYDLPNTVFALKRGNHVIIPVAAIHNDPDYYENPYQFDPEHFHSSKVKTRPVCAFLPFGMGRRSCIAQHFAMQQLLVGLMTLLNMYRFAPCQNTIAPLRFDNSQFFLQPKPRIQLLMKPT
;
A
#
# COMPACT_ATOMS: atom_id res chain seq x y z
N MET A 1 9.05 -6.80 39.59
CA MET A 1 8.19 -5.85 40.32
C MET A 1 8.28 -4.42 39.77
N ASP A 2 9.11 -4.15 38.76
CA ASP A 2 9.21 -2.83 38.10
C ASP A 2 8.26 -2.63 36.89
N HIS A 3 7.27 -3.51 36.71
CA HIS A 3 6.29 -3.43 35.61
C HIS A 3 4.99 -2.69 35.97
N LEU A 4 4.80 -2.31 37.24
CA LEU A 4 3.56 -1.67 37.72
C LEU A 4 3.69 -0.14 37.95
N HIS A 5 4.91 0.41 38.04
CA HIS A 5 5.11 1.85 38.27
C HIS A 5 5.25 2.72 37.01
N ARG A 6 5.24 2.15 35.80
CA ARG A 6 5.26 2.94 34.54
C ARG A 6 3.89 3.14 33.89
N GLN A 7 2.81 2.61 34.47
CA GLN A 7 1.45 2.80 33.95
C GLN A 7 0.75 4.06 34.49
N GLU A 8 1.29 4.73 35.52
CA GLU A 8 0.64 5.91 36.12
C GLU A 8 1.14 7.25 35.58
N GLU A 9 2.17 7.30 34.73
CA GLU A 9 2.68 8.57 34.16
C GLU A 9 2.17 8.87 32.73
N GLN A 10 1.27 8.06 32.16
CA GLN A 10 0.72 8.26 30.81
C GLN A 10 -0.74 8.77 30.76
N SER A 11 -1.35 9.12 31.90
CA SER A 11 -2.78 9.49 31.97
C SER A 11 -3.07 10.96 32.25
N ASN A 12 -2.25 11.91 31.77
CA ASN A 12 -2.56 13.34 31.91
C ASN A 12 -2.25 14.16 30.65
N CYS A 13 -2.59 13.64 29.47
CA CYS A 13 -2.80 14.50 28.32
C CYS A 13 -4.22 15.09 28.45
N ASP A 14 -4.29 16.32 28.93
CA ASP A 14 -5.52 17.09 29.12
C ASP A 14 -6.21 17.31 27.75
N ILE A 15 -7.10 16.37 27.37
CA ILE A 15 -7.85 16.37 26.08
C ILE A 15 -8.72 17.64 25.96
N SER A 16 -8.94 18.36 27.06
CA SER A 16 -9.74 19.58 27.14
C SER A 16 -9.19 20.79 26.36
N LYS A 17 -8.02 20.68 25.71
CA LYS A 17 -7.35 21.83 25.03
C LYS A 17 -7.02 21.64 23.55
N ILE A 18 -7.64 20.70 22.83
CA ILE A 18 -7.52 20.67 21.36
C ILE A 18 -8.49 21.70 20.76
N SER A 19 -8.01 22.92 20.54
CA SER A 19 -8.75 23.96 19.81
C SER A 19 -8.95 23.54 18.35
N ILE A 20 -10.18 23.19 17.98
CA ILE A 20 -10.58 23.00 16.58
C ILE A 20 -10.43 24.34 15.86
N LYS A 21 -9.45 24.44 14.97
CA LYS A 21 -9.34 25.60 14.08
C LYS A 21 -10.01 25.25 12.76
N PRO A 22 -11.12 25.92 12.37
CA PRO A 22 -11.69 25.74 11.05
C PRO A 22 -10.62 26.11 10.01
N LYS A 23 -10.43 25.23 9.02
CA LYS A 23 -9.56 25.52 7.88
C LYS A 23 -10.45 26.00 6.74
N SER A 24 -10.19 27.21 6.29
CA SER A 24 -10.81 27.73 5.08
C SER A 24 -10.03 27.23 3.88
N TYR A 25 -10.73 26.59 2.95
CA TYR A 25 -10.20 26.19 1.66
C TYR A 25 -10.99 26.93 0.61
N GLU A 26 -10.31 27.72 -0.23
CA GLU A 26 -10.90 28.08 -1.51
C GLU A 26 -10.86 26.82 -2.37
N TYR A 27 -12.02 26.40 -2.89
CA TYR A 27 -12.11 25.34 -3.86
C TYR A 27 -12.38 25.98 -5.23
N PRO A 28 -11.34 26.28 -6.04
CA PRO A 28 -11.53 26.81 -7.39
C PRO A 28 -12.48 25.93 -8.24
N LEU A 29 -12.51 24.62 -7.95
CA LEU A 29 -13.42 23.65 -8.56
C LEU A 29 -14.90 24.00 -8.34
N LEU A 30 -15.29 24.54 -7.17
CA LEU A 30 -16.67 24.97 -6.90
C LEU A 30 -17.07 26.21 -7.72
N ASN A 31 -16.11 27.10 -7.98
CA ASN A 31 -16.36 28.37 -8.66
C ASN A 31 -16.53 28.23 -10.17
N ASP A 32 -16.01 27.15 -10.78
CA ASP A 32 -16.10 26.93 -12.23
C ASP A 32 -16.10 25.45 -12.61
N ILE A 33 -17.07 24.68 -12.09
CA ILE A 33 -17.27 23.26 -12.44
C ILE A 33 -17.31 23.04 -13.97
N ILE A 34 -17.80 24.04 -14.71
CA ILE A 34 -17.91 24.01 -16.17
C ILE A 34 -16.53 23.88 -16.83
N LYS A 35 -15.48 24.51 -16.29
CA LYS A 35 -14.11 24.36 -16.79
C LYS A 35 -13.42 23.08 -16.33
N CYS A 36 -13.77 22.55 -15.16
CA CYS A 36 -12.99 21.50 -14.49
C CYS A 36 -13.44 20.07 -14.79
N VAL A 37 -14.69 19.87 -15.23
CA VAL A 37 -15.17 18.54 -15.66
C VAL A 37 -14.71 18.27 -17.10
N PRO A 38 -14.18 17.06 -17.42
CA PRO A 38 -13.73 16.71 -18.76
C PRO A 38 -14.80 16.99 -19.82
N LYS A 39 -14.39 17.60 -20.93
CA LYS A 39 -15.27 17.76 -22.10
C LYS A 39 -15.47 16.39 -22.75
N SER A 40 -16.69 16.10 -23.22
CA SER A 40 -17.00 14.91 -24.03
C SER A 40 -15.92 14.72 -25.12
N ASN A 41 -15.26 13.55 -25.09
CA ASN A 41 -14.20 13.19 -26.03
C ASN A 41 -14.82 12.73 -27.36
N HIS A 42 -15.47 13.64 -28.09
CA HIS A 42 -15.85 13.39 -29.47
C HIS A 42 -15.11 14.34 -30.43
N LYS A 43 -14.18 13.75 -31.19
CA LYS A 43 -13.35 14.37 -32.24
C LYS A 43 -14.12 15.04 -33.40
N ASN A 44 -15.43 15.26 -33.30
CA ASN A 44 -16.27 15.64 -34.45
C ASN A 44 -17.35 16.68 -34.19
N ASN A 45 -17.22 17.59 -33.21
CA ASN A 45 -18.19 18.68 -33.07
C ASN A 45 -17.64 20.07 -33.44
N LYS A 46 -18.12 20.60 -34.56
CA LYS A 46 -17.90 21.97 -35.08
C LYS A 46 -18.64 23.07 -34.28
N ASN A 47 -19.31 22.75 -33.18
CA ASN A 47 -20.01 23.73 -32.35
C ASN A 47 -19.28 23.99 -31.04
N LYS A 48 -18.56 25.13 -30.98
CA LYS A 48 -17.80 25.61 -29.81
C LYS A 48 -18.67 26.13 -28.63
N ASN A 49 -20.00 26.06 -28.72
CA ASN A 49 -20.92 26.71 -27.77
C ASN A 49 -21.84 25.74 -27.00
N ASP A 50 -21.41 24.53 -26.67
CA ASP A 50 -22.20 23.67 -25.78
C ASP A 50 -21.94 24.05 -24.31
N ILE A 51 -22.64 25.09 -23.86
CA ILE A 51 -22.58 25.60 -22.48
C ILE A 51 -23.50 24.72 -21.63
N GLY A 52 -22.98 23.60 -21.12
CA GLY A 52 -23.70 22.78 -20.15
C GLY A 52 -24.12 23.58 -18.92
N GLN A 53 -25.25 23.20 -18.31
CA GLN A 53 -25.77 23.87 -17.10
C GLN A 53 -25.22 23.20 -15.84
N ALA A 54 -24.89 24.00 -14.82
CA ALA A 54 -24.45 23.51 -13.52
C ALA A 54 -25.35 24.07 -12.41
N TYR A 55 -25.76 23.21 -11.48
CA TYR A 55 -26.59 23.54 -10.32
C TYR A 55 -25.84 23.10 -9.05
N LEU A 56 -25.61 24.03 -8.13
CA LEU A 56 -24.68 23.84 -7.01
C LEU A 56 -25.35 24.11 -5.66
N THR A 57 -24.69 23.67 -4.60
CA THR A 57 -24.98 24.12 -3.23
C THR A 57 -24.72 25.62 -3.15
N LEU A 58 -25.64 26.36 -2.53
CA LEU A 58 -25.57 27.81 -2.37
C LEU A 58 -25.12 28.16 -0.96
N GLY A 59 -24.08 28.97 -0.85
CA GLY A 59 -23.51 29.42 0.42
C GLY A 59 -22.50 28.45 1.02
N ASP A 60 -21.88 28.90 2.11
CA ASP A 60 -20.80 28.17 2.76
C ASP A 60 -21.33 27.14 3.75
N PHE A 61 -20.56 26.08 3.98
CA PHE A 61 -20.78 25.12 5.06
C PHE A 61 -19.45 24.63 5.62
N HIS A 62 -19.43 24.27 6.89
CA HIS A 62 -18.28 23.59 7.48
C HIS A 62 -18.35 22.10 7.18
N TYR A 63 -17.24 21.56 6.69
CA TYR A 63 -17.08 20.15 6.43
C TYR A 63 -16.60 19.43 7.70
N PHE A 64 -17.43 18.54 8.25
CA PHE A 64 -17.08 17.73 9.42
C PHE A 64 -16.54 16.36 8.98
N HIS A 65 -15.39 15.97 9.53
CA HIS A 65 -14.78 14.66 9.32
C HIS A 65 -14.57 13.93 10.64
N TYR A 66 -14.33 12.62 10.57
CA TYR A 66 -14.01 11.82 11.77
C TYR A 66 -12.83 12.42 12.54
N GLY A 67 -12.96 12.49 13.87
CA GLY A 67 -11.95 13.04 14.76
C GLY A 67 -11.64 14.53 14.59
N CYS A 68 -12.46 15.31 13.85
CA CYS A 68 -12.20 16.74 13.67
C CYS A 68 -12.29 17.54 14.97
N ASP A 69 -12.99 17.02 15.97
CA ASP A 69 -13.23 17.62 17.29
C ASP A 69 -12.57 16.86 18.44
N GLY A 70 -11.61 15.97 18.14
CA GLY A 70 -10.96 15.11 19.13
C GLY A 70 -11.79 13.90 19.57
N TYR A 71 -13.03 13.77 19.11
CA TYR A 71 -13.90 12.64 19.42
C TYR A 71 -13.55 11.41 18.57
N GLN A 72 -13.45 10.22 19.18
CA GLN A 72 -13.03 8.98 18.50
C GLN A 72 -14.20 8.26 17.82
N ASP A 73 -14.72 8.81 16.72
CA ASP A 73 -15.86 8.29 15.95
C ASP A 73 -15.47 7.53 14.67
N GLN A 74 -14.20 7.18 14.51
CA GLN A 74 -13.74 6.45 13.34
C GLN A 74 -14.38 5.05 13.28
N GLY A 75 -15.08 4.78 12.18
CA GLY A 75 -15.75 3.49 11.92
C GLY A 75 -17.22 3.44 12.32
N TRP A 76 -17.82 4.54 12.81
CA TRP A 76 -19.22 4.59 13.25
C TRP A 76 -20.22 4.83 12.11
N GLY A 77 -19.75 4.86 10.86
CA GLY A 77 -20.52 5.31 9.70
C GLY A 77 -20.45 6.83 9.50
N CYS A 78 -20.66 7.27 8.25
CA CYS A 78 -20.39 8.66 7.86
C CYS A 78 -21.47 9.65 8.33
N ALA A 79 -22.65 9.13 8.69
CA ALA A 79 -23.89 9.88 8.83
C ALA A 79 -23.84 10.96 9.93
N TYR A 80 -23.22 10.70 11.10
CA TYR A 80 -23.07 11.72 12.15
C TYR A 80 -22.37 12.99 11.62
N ARG A 81 -21.25 12.81 10.90
CA ARG A 81 -20.47 13.92 10.37
C ARG A 81 -21.10 14.54 9.11
N SER A 82 -21.82 13.74 8.31
CA SER A 82 -22.64 14.26 7.21
C SER A 82 -23.75 15.16 7.76
N LEU A 83 -24.44 14.73 8.83
CA LEU A 83 -25.45 15.51 9.54
C LEU A 83 -24.89 16.81 10.08
N GLN A 84 -23.73 16.79 10.75
CA GLN A 84 -23.08 18.02 11.23
C GLN A 84 -22.75 19.00 10.09
N SER A 85 -22.32 18.50 8.93
CA SER A 85 -22.06 19.33 7.75
C SER A 85 -23.35 19.94 7.20
N MET A 86 -24.45 19.17 7.15
CA MET A 86 -25.78 19.67 6.78
C MET A 86 -26.30 20.72 7.77
N CYS A 87 -26.17 20.47 9.08
CA CYS A 87 -26.53 21.41 10.14
C CYS A 87 -25.77 22.74 9.98
N SER A 88 -24.46 22.69 9.68
CA SER A 88 -23.68 23.90 9.42
C SER A 88 -24.22 24.69 8.23
N TRP A 89 -24.57 24.02 7.14
CA TRP A 89 -25.18 24.67 5.98
C TRP A 89 -26.53 25.33 6.34
N ILE A 90 -27.41 24.62 7.07
CA ILE A 90 -28.72 25.12 7.50
C ILE A 90 -28.56 26.37 8.39
N LEU A 91 -27.64 26.33 9.35
CA LEU A 91 -27.36 27.44 10.26
C LEU A 91 -26.87 28.67 9.50
N ASN A 92 -25.94 28.49 8.57
CA ASN A 92 -25.43 29.55 7.71
C ASN A 92 -26.55 30.15 6.84
N LYS A 93 -27.40 29.30 6.24
CA LYS A 93 -28.53 29.73 5.41
C LYS A 93 -29.58 30.53 6.19
N LYS A 94 -29.82 30.17 7.46
CA LYS A 94 -30.75 30.88 8.36
C LYS A 94 -30.12 32.11 9.03
N GLY A 95 -28.83 32.36 8.86
CA GLY A 95 -28.12 33.45 9.55
C GLY A 95 -28.07 33.28 11.07
N GLN A 96 -28.11 32.04 11.57
CA GLN A 96 -28.13 31.75 13.00
C GLN A 96 -26.72 31.53 13.54
N ASN A 97 -26.33 32.27 14.57
CA ASN A 97 -25.05 32.09 15.26
C ASN A 97 -25.16 31.03 16.38
N ARG A 98 -25.58 29.82 16.02
CA ARG A 98 -25.65 28.66 16.93
C ARG A 98 -24.57 27.65 16.55
N ASN A 99 -24.06 26.92 17.53
CA ASN A 99 -23.12 25.84 17.28
C ASN A 99 -23.82 24.63 16.61
N VAL A 100 -23.08 23.94 15.75
CA VAL A 100 -23.47 22.65 15.18
C VAL A 100 -23.57 21.63 16.33
N PRO A 101 -24.60 20.77 16.38
CA PRO A 101 -24.76 19.81 17.45
C PRO A 101 -23.60 18.80 17.48
N SER A 102 -23.11 18.52 18.68
CA SER A 102 -22.16 17.45 18.98
C SER A 102 -22.77 16.06 18.75
N ILE A 103 -21.92 15.03 18.69
CA ILE A 103 -22.38 13.62 18.58
C ILE A 103 -23.29 13.27 19.76
N GLU A 104 -22.92 13.69 20.97
CA GLU A 104 -23.72 13.45 22.18
C GLU A 104 -25.09 14.14 22.10
N GLU A 105 -25.16 15.38 21.62
CA GLU A 105 -26.44 16.10 21.41
C GLU A 105 -27.31 15.43 20.34
N ILE A 106 -26.71 14.91 19.27
CA ILE A 106 -27.41 14.11 18.24
C ILE A 106 -28.01 12.86 18.88
N GLN A 107 -27.23 12.10 19.67
CA GLN A 107 -27.70 10.90 20.36
C GLN A 107 -28.84 11.21 21.33
N LYS A 108 -28.69 12.26 22.16
CA LYS A 108 -29.73 12.73 23.09
C LYS A 108 -31.00 13.14 22.37
N THR A 109 -30.88 13.79 21.21
CA THR A 109 -32.04 14.19 20.38
C THR A 109 -32.80 12.96 19.91
N LEU A 110 -32.12 11.94 19.40
CA LEU A 110 -32.76 10.70 18.93
C LEU A 110 -33.43 9.91 20.07
N VAL A 111 -32.83 9.91 21.26
CA VAL A 111 -33.46 9.31 22.46
C VAL A 111 -34.69 10.10 22.90
N MET A 112 -34.61 11.44 22.91
CA MET A 112 -35.73 12.31 23.28
C MET A 112 -36.92 12.17 22.31
N LEU A 113 -36.65 11.94 21.03
CA LEU A 113 -37.67 11.67 20.01
C LEU A 113 -38.29 10.27 20.12
N GLY A 114 -37.75 9.39 20.98
CA GLY A 114 -38.20 8.02 21.14
C GLY A 114 -37.77 7.06 20.03
N ASP A 115 -36.89 7.49 19.11
CA ASP A 115 -36.34 6.63 18.05
C ASP A 115 -35.31 5.64 18.59
N LYS A 116 -34.51 6.07 19.56
CA LYS A 116 -33.50 5.24 20.24
C LYS A 116 -33.76 5.14 21.74
N ASN A 117 -33.27 4.07 22.36
CA ASN A 117 -33.36 3.89 23.82
C ASN A 117 -32.20 4.58 24.54
N GLN A 118 -32.31 4.73 25.87
CA GLN A 118 -31.30 5.43 26.70
C GLN A 118 -29.87 4.88 26.57
N LYS A 119 -29.69 3.60 26.23
CA LYS A 119 -28.36 2.97 26.08
C LYS A 119 -27.63 3.43 24.81
N PHE A 120 -28.30 4.18 23.94
CA PHE A 120 -27.71 4.74 22.73
C PHE A 120 -26.81 5.95 22.99
N ILE A 121 -27.04 6.67 24.10
CA ILE A 121 -26.15 7.76 24.50
C ILE A 121 -24.80 7.17 24.90
N ASP A 122 -23.72 7.77 24.41
CA ASP A 122 -22.33 7.30 24.54
C ASP A 122 -22.05 5.94 23.85
N SER A 123 -23.02 5.41 23.10
CA SER A 123 -22.81 4.20 22.29
C SER A 123 -22.07 4.52 20.99
N ARG A 124 -21.58 3.46 20.32
CA ARG A 124 -20.92 3.54 19.01
C ARG A 124 -21.85 3.19 17.85
N ASP A 125 -23.14 3.10 18.12
CA ASP A 125 -24.11 2.63 17.15
C ASP A 125 -24.28 3.66 16.03
N TRP A 126 -24.34 3.15 14.80
CA TRP A 126 -24.54 3.96 13.59
C TRP A 126 -25.95 4.58 13.53
N ILE A 127 -26.04 5.70 12.82
CA ILE A 127 -27.31 6.32 12.40
C ILE A 127 -27.43 6.25 10.88
N GLY A 128 -28.65 6.13 10.38
CA GLY A 128 -28.96 6.12 8.94
C GLY A 128 -29.55 7.45 8.47
N ALA A 129 -29.98 7.47 7.20
CA ALA A 129 -30.58 8.65 6.60
C ALA A 129 -31.91 9.07 7.26
N LEU A 130 -32.64 8.13 7.86
CA LEU A 130 -33.90 8.40 8.57
C LEU A 130 -33.63 9.19 9.85
N GLU A 131 -32.70 8.73 10.69
CA GLU A 131 -32.31 9.42 11.92
C GLU A 131 -31.75 10.82 11.63
N VAL A 132 -30.99 10.98 10.54
CA VAL A 132 -30.53 12.30 10.07
C VAL A 132 -31.71 13.24 9.80
N CYS A 133 -32.78 12.74 9.15
CA CYS A 133 -33.98 13.54 8.89
C CYS A 133 -34.68 13.94 10.21
N TYR A 134 -34.81 13.02 11.16
CA TYR A 134 -35.45 13.29 12.46
C TYR A 134 -34.72 14.37 13.26
N VAL A 135 -33.39 14.32 13.28
CA VAL A 135 -32.59 15.32 14.00
C VAL A 135 -32.66 16.69 13.34
N ILE A 136 -32.62 16.76 12.00
CA ILE A 136 -32.75 18.03 11.27
C ILE A 136 -34.13 18.66 11.51
N ASP A 137 -35.18 17.87 11.46
CA ASP A 137 -36.55 18.34 11.70
C ASP A 137 -36.72 18.83 13.15
N ALA A 138 -36.28 18.04 14.13
CA ALA A 138 -36.39 18.41 15.54
C ALA A 138 -35.59 19.66 15.92
N LEU A 139 -34.39 19.84 15.36
CA LEU A 139 -33.52 20.97 15.73
C LEU A 139 -33.81 22.24 14.94
N TYR A 140 -34.27 22.12 13.70
CA TYR A 140 -34.37 23.26 12.78
C TYR A 140 -35.74 23.42 12.13
N ASN A 141 -36.71 22.53 12.35
CA ASN A 141 -38.02 22.52 11.69
C ASN A 141 -37.85 22.54 10.16
N VAL A 142 -37.00 21.66 9.63
CA VAL A 142 -36.69 21.52 8.20
C VAL A 142 -37.04 20.10 7.76
N SER A 143 -38.00 20.00 6.83
CA SER A 143 -38.38 18.72 6.25
C SER A 143 -37.31 18.21 5.29
N CYS A 144 -37.02 16.91 5.38
CA CYS A 144 -36.04 16.23 4.54
C CYS A 144 -36.74 15.21 3.61
N LYS A 145 -36.18 14.99 2.43
CA LYS A 145 -36.66 13.98 1.46
C LYS A 145 -35.58 12.92 1.24
N ILE A 146 -35.95 11.65 1.45
CA ILE A 146 -35.06 10.52 1.16
C ILE A 146 -35.39 9.98 -0.23
N ILE A 147 -34.37 9.83 -1.07
CA ILE A 147 -34.46 9.17 -2.37
C ILE A 147 -33.75 7.82 -2.26
N HIS A 148 -34.49 6.73 -2.40
CA HIS A 148 -33.92 5.39 -2.33
C HIS A 148 -33.53 4.90 -3.73
N VAL A 149 -32.23 4.66 -3.94
CA VAL A 149 -31.68 4.19 -5.21
C VAL A 149 -31.03 2.82 -5.00
N THR A 150 -31.62 1.77 -5.57
CA THR A 150 -31.16 0.37 -5.37
C THR A 150 -29.97 -0.01 -6.25
N LYS A 151 -29.74 0.70 -7.36
CA LYS A 151 -28.62 0.50 -8.29
C LYS A 151 -28.23 1.84 -8.88
N PHE A 152 -26.94 2.08 -9.10
CA PHE A 152 -26.41 3.36 -9.55
C PHE A 152 -27.03 3.82 -10.88
N GLU A 153 -27.30 2.91 -11.82
CA GLU A 153 -27.90 3.23 -13.12
C GLU A 153 -29.31 3.85 -12.99
N LYS A 154 -30.02 3.57 -11.88
CA LYS A 154 -31.34 4.15 -11.62
C LYS A 154 -31.28 5.59 -11.09
N LEU A 155 -30.08 6.10 -10.75
CA LEU A 155 -29.91 7.48 -10.30
C LEU A 155 -30.32 8.49 -11.39
N GLU A 156 -30.19 8.10 -12.67
CA GLU A 156 -30.63 8.89 -13.82
C GLU A 156 -32.09 9.35 -13.70
N ASN A 157 -32.97 8.51 -13.14
CA ASN A 157 -34.39 8.81 -12.94
C ASN A 157 -34.64 9.95 -11.93
N HIS A 158 -33.64 10.30 -11.12
CA HIS A 158 -33.75 11.31 -10.07
C HIS A 158 -32.91 12.55 -10.33
N ILE A 159 -32.14 12.58 -11.43
CA ILE A 159 -31.28 13.70 -11.80
C ILE A 159 -32.06 15.02 -11.93
N GLU A 160 -33.25 14.99 -12.53
CA GLU A 160 -34.08 16.19 -12.66
C GLU A 160 -34.55 16.72 -11.29
N SER A 161 -34.93 15.81 -10.38
CA SER A 161 -35.28 16.19 -9.01
C SER A 161 -34.09 16.77 -8.24
N LEU A 162 -32.88 16.26 -8.48
CA LEU A 162 -31.65 16.79 -7.86
C LEU A 162 -31.28 18.16 -8.42
N ALA A 163 -31.34 18.34 -9.75
CA ALA A 163 -31.09 19.63 -10.39
C ALA A 163 -32.06 20.70 -9.88
N LYS A 164 -33.35 20.38 -9.82
CA LYS A 164 -34.38 21.27 -9.26
C LYS A 164 -34.12 21.60 -7.79
N TYR A 165 -33.70 20.62 -6.98
CA TYR A 165 -33.35 20.85 -5.58
C TYR A 165 -32.18 21.85 -5.43
N PHE A 166 -31.12 21.70 -6.21
CA PHE A 166 -30.00 22.65 -6.18
C PHE A 166 -30.40 24.04 -6.71
N GLN A 167 -31.29 24.10 -7.70
CA GLN A 167 -31.79 25.36 -8.24
C GLN A 167 -32.67 26.13 -7.24
N ASP A 168 -33.64 25.44 -6.61
CA ASP A 168 -34.66 26.06 -5.78
C ASP A 168 -34.16 26.30 -4.33
N ILE A 169 -33.40 25.35 -3.78
CA ILE A 169 -32.98 25.34 -2.37
C ILE A 169 -31.47 25.54 -2.25
N GLY A 170 -30.68 24.88 -3.11
CA GLY A 170 -29.22 24.93 -3.07
C GLY A 170 -28.62 24.26 -1.84
N GLY A 171 -29.27 23.22 -1.30
CA GLY A 171 -28.83 22.53 -0.08
C GLY A 171 -27.77 21.46 -0.29
N PHE A 172 -27.13 21.05 0.80
CA PHE A 172 -26.18 19.93 0.80
C PHE A 172 -26.93 18.59 0.81
N VAL A 173 -26.69 17.74 -0.20
CA VAL A 173 -27.35 16.44 -0.33
C VAL A 173 -26.46 15.35 0.26
N MET A 174 -26.84 14.78 1.40
CA MET A 174 -26.17 13.60 1.94
C MET A 174 -26.38 12.39 1.02
N MET A 175 -25.31 11.63 0.80
CA MET A 175 -25.35 10.32 0.14
C MET A 175 -24.92 9.24 1.12
N GLY A 176 -25.62 8.12 1.14
CA GLY A 176 -25.31 6.97 1.99
C GLY A 176 -25.42 5.67 1.19
N GLY A 177 -24.41 4.82 1.33
CA GLY A 177 -24.31 3.51 0.69
C GLY A 177 -23.23 2.69 1.42
N ASP A 178 -23.39 1.38 1.43
CA ASP A 178 -22.62 0.41 2.22
C ASP A 178 -21.09 0.61 2.25
N MET A 179 -20.46 0.22 3.37
CA MET A 179 -19.01 0.07 3.66
C MET A 179 -18.01 1.20 3.29
N ASP A 180 -18.35 2.17 2.43
CA ASP A 180 -17.43 3.25 2.02
C ASP A 180 -17.77 4.57 2.73
N ALA A 181 -16.84 5.00 3.59
CA ALA A 181 -17.06 6.02 4.61
C ALA A 181 -16.44 7.39 4.29
N SER A 182 -15.93 7.60 3.07
CA SER A 182 -15.17 8.81 2.70
C SER A 182 -16.04 9.93 2.11
N SER A 183 -17.04 9.58 1.29
CA SER A 183 -17.91 10.56 0.62
C SER A 183 -19.04 11.02 1.55
N LYS A 184 -19.22 12.34 1.71
CA LYS A 184 -20.24 12.91 2.62
C LYS A 184 -21.52 13.33 1.92
N GLY A 185 -21.43 13.74 0.66
CA GLY A 185 -22.59 14.25 -0.06
C GLY A 185 -22.28 14.76 -1.46
N ILE A 186 -23.35 15.07 -2.18
CA ILE A 186 -23.33 15.71 -3.49
C ILE A 186 -23.47 17.22 -3.25
N ALA A 187 -22.50 18.00 -3.74
CA ALA A 187 -22.53 19.48 -3.65
C ALA A 187 -22.97 20.15 -4.96
N GLY A 188 -23.13 19.41 -6.04
CA GLY A 188 -23.65 19.95 -7.28
C GLY A 188 -23.78 18.93 -8.38
N ILE A 189 -24.39 19.37 -9.47
CA ILE A 189 -24.64 18.57 -10.67
C ILE A 189 -24.37 19.42 -11.91
N ARG A 190 -23.73 18.83 -12.91
CA ARG A 190 -23.58 19.41 -14.25
C ARG A 190 -24.25 18.50 -15.27
N ARG A 191 -24.96 19.11 -16.21
CA ARG A 191 -25.58 18.43 -17.33
C ARG A 191 -25.08 19.01 -18.64
N ASP A 192 -24.62 18.13 -19.53
CA ASP A 192 -24.48 18.42 -20.96
C ASP A 192 -25.57 17.67 -21.75
N ARG A 193 -25.56 17.73 -23.08
CA ARG A 193 -26.59 17.08 -23.92
C ARG A 193 -26.60 15.56 -23.81
N GLU A 194 -25.48 14.95 -23.43
CA GLU A 194 -25.24 13.49 -23.51
C GLU A 194 -24.92 12.86 -22.14
N ASN A 195 -24.39 13.64 -21.19
CA ASN A 195 -23.80 13.18 -19.94
C ASN A 195 -24.25 14.03 -18.76
N THR A 196 -24.28 13.37 -17.60
CA THR A 196 -24.52 14.00 -16.30
C THR A 196 -23.33 13.74 -15.40
N TYR A 197 -22.85 14.78 -14.73
CA TYR A 197 -21.73 14.72 -13.78
C TYR A 197 -22.19 15.18 -12.41
N LEU A 198 -21.78 14.47 -11.36
CA LEU A 198 -22.04 14.82 -9.98
C LEU A 198 -20.75 15.34 -9.33
N LEU A 199 -20.86 16.45 -8.61
CA LEU A 199 -19.79 16.93 -7.76
C LEU A 199 -19.94 16.29 -6.37
N ILE A 200 -19.04 15.38 -6.05
CA ILE A 200 -19.01 14.68 -4.77
C ILE A 200 -18.04 15.37 -3.80
N VAL A 201 -18.50 15.64 -2.59
CA VAL A 201 -17.67 16.14 -1.49
C VAL A 201 -17.14 14.96 -0.71
N GLU A 202 -15.88 14.65 -0.97
CA GLU A 202 -15.12 13.62 -0.30
C GLU A 202 -13.94 14.25 0.44
N PHE A 203 -13.78 13.90 1.71
CA PHE A 203 -12.48 14.11 2.34
C PHE A 203 -11.58 12.98 1.90
N ARG A 204 -10.63 13.29 1.02
CA ARG A 204 -9.44 12.45 0.91
C ARG A 204 -8.75 12.47 2.27
N ARG A 205 -9.12 11.49 3.09
CA ARG A 205 -8.24 11.01 4.15
C ARG A 205 -6.89 10.81 3.49
N GLU A 206 -5.85 11.24 4.18
CA GLU A 206 -4.56 10.57 4.11
C GLU A 206 -4.87 9.08 4.23
N THR A 207 -4.89 8.36 3.11
CA THR A 207 -5.47 7.03 3.08
C THR A 207 -4.60 6.16 3.96
N LEU A 208 -5.22 5.50 4.94
CA LEU A 208 -4.67 4.32 5.58
C LEU A 208 -4.59 3.25 4.49
N THR A 209 -3.57 3.35 3.65
CA THR A 209 -3.31 2.42 2.57
C THR A 209 -2.40 1.34 3.13
N ASP A 210 -2.75 0.08 2.89
CA ASP A 210 -1.81 -1.01 3.09
C ASP A 210 -0.66 -0.83 2.09
N VAL A 211 0.43 -0.20 2.56
CA VAL A 211 1.63 0.02 1.77
C VAL A 211 2.18 -1.31 1.26
N SER A 212 1.96 -2.41 2.00
CA SER A 212 2.36 -3.75 1.55
C SER A 212 1.60 -4.18 0.29
N ALA A 213 0.31 -3.84 0.16
CA ALA A 213 -0.47 -4.17 -1.04
C ALA A 213 0.01 -3.40 -2.28
N LEU A 214 0.37 -2.12 -2.11
CA LEU A 214 0.93 -1.31 -3.19
C LEU A 214 2.31 -1.86 -3.65
N ILE A 215 3.15 -2.24 -2.69
CA ILE A 215 4.46 -2.84 -2.97
C ILE A 215 4.30 -4.19 -3.68
N ASP A 216 3.41 -5.05 -3.19
CA ASP A 216 3.13 -6.35 -3.78
C ASP A 216 2.72 -6.21 -5.25
N GLN A 217 1.81 -5.28 -5.55
CA GLN A 217 1.37 -5.00 -6.91
C GLN A 217 2.52 -4.52 -7.79
N PHE A 218 3.26 -3.50 -7.34
CA PHE A 218 4.38 -2.94 -8.11
C PHE A 218 5.43 -3.99 -8.46
N ASN A 219 5.90 -4.76 -7.47
CA ASN A 219 6.95 -5.75 -7.70
C ASN A 219 6.45 -6.96 -8.51
N ALA A 220 5.18 -7.36 -8.35
CA ALA A 220 4.58 -8.39 -9.19
C ALA A 220 4.50 -7.94 -10.66
N ASP A 221 4.12 -6.69 -10.93
CA ASP A 221 4.06 -6.15 -12.30
C ASP A 221 5.44 -6.00 -12.94
N VAL A 222 6.44 -5.59 -12.16
CA VAL A 222 7.82 -5.51 -12.66
C VAL A 222 8.32 -6.91 -13.05
N ILE A 223 8.02 -7.93 -12.24
CA ILE A 223 8.39 -9.31 -12.57
C ILE A 223 7.56 -9.84 -13.77
N SER A 224 6.26 -9.57 -13.82
CA SER A 224 5.40 -10.05 -14.91
C SER A 224 5.84 -9.49 -16.26
N SER A 225 6.13 -8.19 -16.31
CA SER A 225 6.59 -7.52 -17.53
C SER A 225 8.02 -7.90 -17.90
N LEU A 226 8.99 -7.75 -17.00
CA LEU A 226 10.41 -7.91 -17.34
C LEU A 226 10.85 -9.38 -17.38
N ALA A 227 10.29 -10.24 -16.53
CA ALA A 227 10.69 -11.65 -16.48
C ALA A 227 9.87 -12.52 -17.43
N LEU A 228 8.57 -12.22 -17.63
CA LEU A 228 7.64 -13.07 -18.37
C LEU A 228 7.09 -12.42 -19.65
N GLY A 229 7.30 -11.12 -19.85
CA GLY A 229 6.74 -10.37 -20.98
C GLY A 229 5.21 -10.44 -21.03
N LEU A 230 4.54 -10.43 -19.86
CA LEU A 230 3.11 -10.21 -19.82
C LEU A 230 2.81 -8.77 -20.25
N SER A 231 1.76 -8.60 -21.05
CA SER A 231 1.29 -7.29 -21.51
C SER A 231 0.69 -6.49 -20.35
N ASP A 232 0.53 -5.18 -20.54
CA ASP A 232 -0.20 -4.29 -19.61
C ASP A 232 -1.73 -4.57 -19.56
N ASP A 233 -2.16 -5.76 -19.99
CA ASP A 233 -3.55 -6.18 -19.88
C ASP A 233 -3.92 -6.33 -18.40
N PHE A 234 -4.99 -5.66 -18.00
CA PHE A 234 -5.45 -5.59 -16.61
C PHE A 234 -5.83 -6.98 -16.08
N ASP A 235 -6.49 -7.80 -16.89
CA ASP A 235 -7.00 -9.11 -16.46
C ASP A 235 -5.88 -10.15 -16.38
N GLU A 236 -4.93 -10.14 -17.33
CA GLU A 236 -3.73 -11.02 -17.28
C GLU A 236 -2.88 -10.70 -16.03
N ASN A 237 -2.68 -9.42 -15.72
CA ASN A 237 -1.89 -9.02 -14.56
C ASN A 237 -2.60 -9.35 -13.24
N ILE A 238 -3.93 -9.23 -13.15
CA ILE A 238 -4.68 -9.66 -11.96
C ILE A 238 -4.53 -11.16 -11.73
N ALA A 239 -4.73 -11.98 -12.76
CA ALA A 239 -4.59 -13.43 -12.65
C ALA A 239 -3.17 -13.81 -12.21
N PHE A 240 -2.15 -13.16 -12.80
CA PHE A 240 -0.76 -13.36 -12.41
C PHE A 240 -0.49 -12.96 -10.96
N ARG A 241 -0.97 -11.80 -10.51
CA ARG A 241 -0.81 -11.33 -9.12
C ARG A 241 -1.43 -12.32 -8.12
N VAL A 242 -2.65 -12.79 -8.40
CA VAL A 242 -3.31 -13.79 -7.56
C VAL A 242 -2.47 -15.07 -7.47
N PHE A 243 -1.92 -15.53 -8.59
CA PHE A 243 -0.99 -16.66 -8.61
C PHE A 243 0.30 -16.37 -7.82
N ALA A 244 0.96 -15.24 -8.08
CA ALA A 244 2.24 -14.86 -7.50
C ALA A 244 2.16 -14.64 -5.98
N LEU A 245 0.98 -14.36 -5.44
CA LEU A 245 0.73 -14.24 -4.00
C LEU A 245 0.24 -15.54 -3.35
N ASN A 246 -0.17 -16.56 -4.13
CA ASN A 246 -0.78 -17.80 -3.62
C ASN A 246 -0.15 -19.10 -4.14
N TYR A 247 1.05 -19.05 -4.74
CA TYR A 247 1.69 -20.23 -5.35
C TYR A 247 2.16 -21.28 -4.33
N ILE A 248 2.37 -20.89 -3.07
CA ILE A 248 2.80 -21.79 -1.98
C ILE A 248 1.59 -22.56 -1.45
N ASN A 249 1.77 -23.85 -1.19
CA ASN A 249 0.71 -24.69 -0.67
C ASN A 249 0.36 -24.39 0.80
N ILE A 250 -0.49 -23.40 1.05
CA ILE A 250 -0.95 -23.03 2.40
C ILE A 250 -2.08 -23.96 2.88
N LYS A 251 -2.93 -24.44 1.95
CA LYS A 251 -4.10 -25.29 2.26
C LYS A 251 -3.74 -26.74 2.63
N SER A 252 -2.55 -27.22 2.28
CA SER A 252 -2.08 -28.54 2.67
C SER A 252 -1.40 -28.61 4.05
N ARG A 253 -1.60 -27.57 4.89
CA ARG A 253 -1.27 -27.58 6.33
C ARG A 253 -1.99 -28.68 7.14
N ARG A 254 -2.80 -29.53 6.50
CA ARG A 254 -3.31 -30.79 7.05
C ARG A 254 -2.88 -31.94 6.14
N TYR A 255 -1.87 -32.68 6.58
CA TYR A 255 -1.67 -34.07 6.17
C TYR A 255 -1.84 -34.99 7.39
N PHE A 256 -2.19 -36.25 7.11
CA PHE A 256 -2.53 -37.35 8.02
C PHE A 256 -1.84 -37.17 9.41
N LEU A 257 -2.64 -36.98 10.47
CA LEU A 257 -2.25 -36.76 11.89
C LEU A 257 -2.13 -35.30 12.42
N ASN A 258 -2.54 -34.25 11.69
CA ASN A 258 -2.47 -32.85 12.16
C ASN A 258 -1.04 -32.37 12.54
N ILE A 259 0.02 -33.05 12.09
CA ILE A 259 1.40 -32.61 12.32
C ILE A 259 1.75 -31.55 11.28
N ARG A 260 1.82 -30.29 11.73
CA ARG A 260 2.23 -29.14 10.92
C ARG A 260 3.72 -29.27 10.59
N MET A 261 4.06 -29.73 9.39
CA MET A 261 5.45 -29.75 8.91
C MET A 261 5.86 -28.36 8.40
N PRO A 262 6.84 -27.70 9.03
CA PRO A 262 7.47 -26.51 8.47
C PRO A 262 8.18 -26.83 7.16
N ASN A 263 8.04 -25.98 6.14
CA ASN A 263 8.76 -26.11 4.86
C ASN A 263 10.28 -26.27 5.07
N SER A 264 10.83 -25.73 6.16
CA SER A 264 12.24 -25.87 6.54
C SER A 264 12.69 -27.30 6.79
N LEU A 265 11.83 -28.21 7.27
CA LEU A 265 12.19 -29.62 7.47
C LEU A 265 12.39 -30.37 6.16
N ALA A 266 11.69 -29.98 5.09
CA ALA A 266 11.92 -30.56 3.76
C ALA A 266 13.30 -30.19 3.20
N PHE A 267 13.82 -29.01 3.55
CA PHE A 267 15.18 -28.58 3.16
C PHE A 267 16.27 -29.31 3.94
N ILE A 268 16.04 -29.61 5.22
CA ILE A 268 17.01 -30.31 6.08
C ILE A 268 17.02 -31.82 5.77
N CYS A 269 15.86 -32.42 5.50
CA CYS A 269 15.70 -33.86 5.31
C CYS A 269 15.10 -34.20 3.92
N PRO A 270 15.84 -33.98 2.81
CA PRO A 270 15.29 -34.11 1.45
C PRO A 270 14.92 -35.54 1.06
N ASN A 271 15.55 -36.56 1.66
CA ASN A 271 15.20 -37.97 1.42
C ASN A 271 13.82 -38.31 2.01
N TRP A 272 13.53 -37.81 3.22
CA TRP A 272 12.25 -38.02 3.88
C TRP A 272 11.11 -37.25 3.18
N ALA A 273 11.38 -36.01 2.76
CA ALA A 273 10.41 -35.23 1.98
C ALA A 273 10.02 -35.93 0.67
N ARG A 274 10.99 -36.54 -0.01
CA ARG A 274 10.75 -37.38 -1.21
C ARG A 274 9.92 -38.62 -0.89
N TRP A 275 10.23 -39.31 0.21
CA TRP A 275 9.46 -40.48 0.66
C TRP A 275 7.99 -40.14 0.94
N MET A 276 7.71 -38.98 1.52
CA MET A 276 6.34 -38.50 1.76
C MET A 276 5.66 -37.85 0.55
N ASN A 277 6.30 -37.83 -0.63
CA ASN A 277 5.80 -37.13 -1.82
C ASN A 277 5.43 -35.66 -1.53
N TYR A 278 6.23 -34.99 -0.68
CA TYR A 278 5.98 -33.61 -0.28
C TYR A 278 6.12 -32.65 -1.47
N ARG A 279 5.11 -31.80 -1.66
CA ARG A 279 5.09 -30.77 -2.72
C ARG A 279 4.95 -29.39 -2.09
N LEU A 280 6.00 -28.59 -2.24
CA LEU A 280 6.04 -27.21 -1.76
C LEU A 280 5.04 -26.30 -2.50
N PHE A 281 4.93 -26.50 -3.82
CA PHE A 281 4.06 -25.72 -4.69
C PHE A 281 2.74 -26.43 -4.95
N GLN A 282 1.65 -25.66 -5.05
CA GLN A 282 0.34 -26.23 -5.40
C GLN A 282 0.36 -26.79 -6.83
N PRO A 283 -0.17 -28.00 -7.06
CA PRO A 283 -0.26 -28.57 -8.41
C PRO A 283 -1.03 -27.68 -9.39
N GLU A 284 -2.13 -27.09 -8.95
CA GLU A 284 -2.97 -26.19 -9.74
C GLU A 284 -2.19 -24.94 -10.15
N SER A 285 -1.49 -24.32 -9.20
CA SER A 285 -0.62 -23.15 -9.46
C SER A 285 0.51 -23.50 -10.42
N THR A 286 1.14 -24.67 -10.24
CA THR A 286 2.21 -25.14 -11.12
C THR A 286 1.72 -25.34 -12.55
N GLN A 287 0.55 -25.99 -12.72
CA GLN A 287 -0.04 -26.22 -14.03
C GLN A 287 -0.49 -24.92 -14.69
N HIS A 288 -1.08 -24.00 -13.92
CA HIS A 288 -1.46 -22.67 -14.39
C HIS A 288 -0.25 -21.91 -14.94
N PHE A 289 0.86 -21.87 -14.18
CA PHE A 289 2.09 -21.20 -14.60
C PHE A 289 2.69 -21.82 -15.86
N LEU A 290 2.76 -23.16 -15.94
CA LEU A 290 3.25 -23.86 -17.12
C LEU A 290 2.40 -23.55 -18.36
N ASN A 291 1.07 -23.53 -18.23
CA ASN A 291 0.17 -23.23 -19.33
C ASN A 291 0.33 -21.79 -19.80
N MET A 292 0.39 -20.83 -18.88
CA MET A 292 0.63 -19.42 -19.17
C MET A 292 1.95 -19.23 -19.93
N LEU A 293 3.05 -19.80 -19.44
CA LEU A 293 4.36 -19.66 -20.06
C LEU A 293 4.41 -20.30 -21.45
N ARG A 294 3.88 -21.51 -21.61
CA ARG A 294 3.79 -22.19 -22.92
C ARG A 294 2.96 -21.38 -23.91
N GLY A 295 1.88 -20.74 -23.43
CA GLY A 295 1.10 -19.80 -24.22
C GLY A 295 1.95 -18.65 -24.76
N LYS A 296 2.71 -17.98 -23.89
CA LYS A 296 3.59 -16.86 -24.27
C LYS A 296 4.74 -17.29 -25.18
N LEU A 297 5.36 -18.45 -24.95
CA LEU A 297 6.39 -18.98 -25.85
C LEU A 297 5.84 -19.27 -27.25
N LYS A 298 4.62 -19.81 -27.36
CA LYS A 298 3.93 -20.04 -28.64
C LYS A 298 3.55 -18.75 -29.35
N GLU A 299 3.11 -17.75 -28.61
CA GLU A 299 2.81 -16.41 -29.15
C GLU A 299 4.07 -15.77 -29.73
N ARG A 300 5.17 -15.80 -28.98
CA ARG A 300 6.48 -15.26 -29.39
C ARG A 300 7.02 -15.89 -30.66
N ALA A 301 6.83 -17.19 -30.85
CA ALA A 301 7.26 -17.88 -32.07
C ALA A 301 6.61 -17.32 -33.35
N LYS A 302 5.50 -16.58 -33.22
CA LYS A 302 4.79 -15.94 -34.34
C LYS A 302 5.18 -14.47 -34.54
N LEU A 303 5.88 -13.85 -33.58
CA LEU A 303 6.23 -12.44 -33.63
C LEU A 303 7.45 -12.20 -34.53
N LYS A 304 7.38 -11.16 -35.36
CA LYS A 304 8.52 -10.72 -36.19
C LYS A 304 9.62 -10.05 -35.36
N SER A 305 9.28 -9.48 -34.21
CA SER A 305 10.20 -8.85 -33.26
C SER A 305 9.83 -9.31 -31.85
N VAL A 306 10.78 -9.95 -31.16
CA VAL A 306 10.56 -10.46 -29.80
C VAL A 306 10.81 -9.34 -28.79
N PRO A 307 9.89 -9.10 -27.84
CA PRO A 307 10.07 -8.12 -26.77
C PRO A 307 11.37 -8.32 -25.98
N TYR A 308 11.93 -7.22 -25.46
CA TYR A 308 13.13 -7.26 -24.61
C TYR A 308 12.75 -7.60 -23.16
N ASP A 309 12.74 -8.88 -22.85
CA ASP A 309 12.49 -9.44 -21.52
C ASP A 309 13.42 -10.65 -21.27
N PHE A 310 13.38 -11.23 -20.06
CA PHE A 310 14.21 -12.40 -19.77
C PHE A 310 13.82 -13.64 -20.59
N LEU A 311 12.56 -13.80 -20.96
CA LEU A 311 12.11 -14.90 -21.80
C LEU A 311 12.76 -14.89 -23.20
N ARG A 312 13.11 -13.71 -23.71
CA ARG A 312 13.84 -13.57 -24.97
C ARG A 312 15.14 -14.36 -24.99
N ILE A 313 15.87 -14.39 -23.88
CA ILE A 313 17.17 -15.06 -23.78
C ILE A 313 17.04 -16.56 -24.09
N TRP A 314 15.97 -17.19 -23.58
CA TRP A 314 15.68 -18.59 -23.85
C TRP A 314 15.05 -18.82 -25.22
N SER A 315 14.14 -17.95 -25.67
CA SER A 315 13.50 -18.12 -26.98
C SER A 315 14.47 -17.97 -28.16
N GLU A 316 15.51 -17.13 -28.02
CA GLU A 316 16.54 -16.95 -29.04
C GLU A 316 17.67 -18.01 -28.97
N ASN A 317 17.56 -19.02 -28.09
CA ASN A 317 18.59 -20.06 -27.88
C ASN A 317 20.00 -19.48 -27.70
N ARG A 318 20.15 -18.37 -26.98
CA ARG A 318 21.47 -17.75 -26.73
C ARG A 318 22.37 -18.55 -25.78
N PHE A 319 21.93 -19.75 -25.37
CA PHE A 319 22.67 -20.65 -24.50
C PHE A 319 23.23 -21.84 -25.28
N PRO A 320 24.42 -22.33 -24.89
CA PRO A 320 25.02 -23.50 -25.51
C PRO A 320 24.24 -24.80 -25.27
N CYS A 321 23.35 -24.84 -24.27
CA CYS A 321 22.42 -25.95 -24.05
C CYS A 321 20.98 -25.55 -24.40
N LYS A 322 20.28 -26.41 -25.15
CA LYS A 322 18.87 -26.23 -25.46
C LYS A 322 18.03 -26.67 -24.27
N MET A 323 17.26 -25.75 -23.69
CA MET A 323 16.34 -26.04 -22.59
C MET A 323 14.96 -26.43 -23.12
N ASN A 324 14.26 -27.33 -22.43
CA ASN A 324 12.86 -27.64 -22.69
C ASN A 324 11.92 -26.65 -21.99
N ASP A 325 10.63 -26.62 -22.37
CA ASP A 325 9.63 -25.70 -21.83
C ASP A 325 9.51 -25.75 -20.29
N ASN A 326 9.69 -26.92 -19.67
CA ASN A 326 9.60 -27.04 -18.21
C ASN A 326 10.84 -26.46 -17.53
N GLU A 327 12.02 -26.58 -18.14
CA GLU A 327 13.25 -25.95 -17.64
C GLU A 327 13.18 -24.44 -17.75
N ILE A 328 12.70 -23.92 -18.89
CA ILE A 328 12.45 -22.48 -19.08
C ILE A 328 11.44 -21.99 -18.04
N ALA A 329 10.37 -22.76 -17.79
CA ALA A 329 9.42 -22.45 -16.73
C ALA A 329 10.04 -22.42 -15.34
N GLY A 330 10.88 -23.40 -15.00
CA GLY A 330 11.60 -23.40 -13.73
C GLY A 330 12.48 -22.17 -13.56
N GLN A 331 13.20 -21.74 -14.60
CA GLN A 331 14.02 -20.52 -14.57
C GLN A 331 13.16 -19.27 -14.42
N ALA A 332 12.09 -19.14 -15.20
CA ALA A 332 11.17 -18.01 -15.15
C ALA A 332 10.48 -17.90 -13.78
N PHE A 333 10.05 -19.04 -13.21
CA PHE A 333 9.42 -19.10 -11.90
C PHE A 333 10.37 -18.67 -10.76
N THR A 334 11.68 -18.80 -10.95
CA THR A 334 12.68 -18.38 -9.96
C THR A 334 12.61 -16.87 -9.68
N PHE A 335 12.20 -16.04 -10.64
CA PHE A 335 11.99 -14.60 -10.41
C PHE A 335 10.90 -14.34 -9.36
N ILE A 336 9.83 -15.15 -9.37
CA ILE A 336 8.73 -15.05 -8.43
C ILE A 336 9.17 -15.60 -7.07
N TRP A 337 9.66 -16.84 -7.05
CA TRP A 337 10.00 -17.53 -5.81
C TRP A 337 11.15 -16.87 -5.03
N ALA A 338 12.22 -16.44 -5.71
CA ALA A 338 13.39 -15.87 -5.06
C ALA A 338 13.35 -14.34 -4.97
N GLY A 339 12.62 -13.66 -5.87
CA GLY A 339 12.69 -12.21 -6.05
C GLY A 339 11.55 -11.45 -5.38
N LEU A 340 10.31 -11.90 -5.53
CA LEU A 340 9.12 -11.11 -5.17
C LEU A 340 9.06 -10.79 -3.67
N ASP A 341 9.03 -11.81 -2.82
CA ASP A 341 8.90 -11.63 -1.37
C ASP A 341 10.08 -10.86 -0.75
N ALA A 342 11.29 -11.06 -1.27
CA ALA A 342 12.49 -10.36 -0.83
C ALA A 342 12.40 -8.86 -1.19
N CYS A 343 12.01 -8.52 -2.42
CA CYS A 343 11.84 -7.13 -2.83
C CYS A 343 10.72 -6.45 -2.05
N ASN A 344 9.60 -7.15 -1.81
CA ASN A 344 8.47 -6.59 -1.07
C ASN A 344 8.86 -6.22 0.35
N SER A 345 9.55 -7.13 1.04
CA SER A 345 9.97 -6.94 2.42
C SER A 345 10.96 -5.79 2.55
N ILE A 346 11.93 -5.67 1.64
CA ILE A 346 12.94 -4.59 1.67
C ILE A 346 12.32 -3.21 1.46
N VAL A 347 11.41 -3.04 0.49
CA VAL A 347 10.72 -1.76 0.32
C VAL A 347 9.89 -1.44 1.58
N ALA A 348 9.18 -2.43 2.13
CA ALA A 348 8.37 -2.24 3.32
C ALA A 348 9.21 -1.85 4.56
N PHE A 349 10.35 -2.51 4.80
CA PHE A 349 11.26 -2.17 5.90
C PHE A 349 11.89 -0.79 5.75
N CYS A 350 12.30 -0.42 4.53
CA CYS A 350 12.84 0.92 4.26
C CYS A 350 11.81 2.00 4.56
N LEU A 351 10.57 1.84 4.08
CA LEU A 351 9.49 2.81 4.33
C LEU A 351 9.09 2.86 5.80
N TYR A 352 9.12 1.72 6.51
CA TYR A 352 8.89 1.66 7.95
C TYR A 352 9.90 2.52 8.72
N GLU A 353 11.20 2.33 8.48
CA GLU A 353 12.24 3.14 9.13
C GLU A 353 12.12 4.62 8.79
N LEU A 354 11.88 4.94 7.51
CA LEU A 354 11.67 6.32 7.06
C LEU A 354 10.42 6.97 7.64
N ALA A 355 9.38 6.20 7.99
CA ALA A 355 8.17 6.73 8.60
C ALA A 355 8.42 7.23 10.03
N PHE A 356 9.31 6.59 10.78
CA PHE A 356 9.75 7.04 12.10
C PHE A 356 10.88 8.08 12.05
N GLN A 357 11.48 8.31 10.87
CA GLN A 357 12.59 9.25 10.69
C GLN A 357 12.32 10.27 9.57
N PRO A 358 11.43 11.27 9.80
CA PRO A 358 11.03 12.23 8.77
C PRO A 358 12.18 13.02 8.15
N GLN A 359 13.25 13.27 8.92
CA GLN A 359 14.44 13.99 8.44
C GLN A 359 15.18 13.21 7.35
N LEU A 360 15.39 11.91 7.54
CA LEU A 360 16.01 11.05 6.52
C LEU A 360 15.12 10.95 5.28
N GLN A 361 13.81 10.81 5.49
CA GLN A 361 12.82 10.74 4.41
C GLN A 361 12.82 12.01 3.55
N GLU A 362 12.90 13.19 4.18
CA GLU A 362 12.95 14.47 3.48
C GLU A 362 14.29 14.69 2.75
N LYS A 363 15.42 14.27 3.34
CA LYS A 363 16.73 14.29 2.67
C LYS A 363 16.71 13.42 1.40
N ALA A 364 16.17 12.21 1.48
CA ALA A 364 16.00 11.32 0.33
C ALA A 364 15.07 11.90 -0.74
N ARG A 365 13.93 12.47 -0.34
CA ARG A 365 12.99 13.12 -1.27
C ARG A 365 13.63 14.29 -2.00
N LYS A 366 14.43 15.11 -1.33
CA LYS A 366 15.17 16.22 -1.97
C LYS A 366 16.16 15.71 -3.02
N GLU A 367 16.91 14.64 -2.74
CA GLU A 367 17.77 13.99 -3.73
C GLU A 367 16.95 13.50 -4.93
N VAL A 368 15.89 12.74 -4.68
CA VAL A 368 15.00 12.18 -5.71
C VAL A 368 14.44 13.27 -6.63
N ARG A 369 13.86 14.34 -6.06
CA ARG A 369 13.29 15.45 -6.84
C ARG A 369 14.35 16.19 -7.64
N LYS A 370 15.56 16.37 -7.08
CA LYS A 370 16.69 16.99 -7.78
C LYS A 370 17.11 16.17 -9.00
N VAL A 371 17.26 14.85 -8.83
CA VAL A 371 17.63 13.94 -9.92
C VAL A 371 16.52 13.90 -10.97
N LEU A 372 15.25 13.73 -10.58
CA LEU A 372 14.13 13.73 -11.52
C LEU A 372 14.05 15.00 -12.36
N LYS A 373 14.23 16.18 -11.75
CA LYS A 373 14.27 17.46 -12.47
C LYS A 373 15.43 17.56 -13.46
N LYS A 374 16.61 17.05 -13.10
CA LYS A 374 17.78 17.04 -13.99
C LYS A 374 17.55 16.17 -15.24
N TYR A 375 16.79 15.08 -15.11
CA TYR A 375 16.54 14.10 -16.17
C TYR A 375 15.14 14.21 -16.79
N GLU A 376 14.40 15.30 -16.53
CA GLU A 376 13.03 15.51 -17.00
C GLU A 376 12.89 15.35 -18.53
N ASN A 377 13.92 15.76 -19.28
CA ASN A 377 13.97 15.69 -20.74
C ASN A 377 14.72 14.47 -21.30
N CYS A 378 15.25 13.58 -20.46
CA CYS A 378 16.02 12.40 -20.86
C CYS A 378 15.81 11.25 -19.86
N LYS A 379 14.88 10.34 -20.16
CA LYS A 379 14.71 9.09 -19.40
C LYS A 379 15.93 8.20 -19.63
N ARG A 380 16.93 8.27 -18.74
CA ARG A 380 18.13 7.42 -18.80
C ARG A 380 18.32 6.63 -17.53
N HIS A 381 18.67 5.36 -17.70
CA HIS A 381 19.18 4.45 -16.66
C HIS A 381 20.27 5.11 -15.78
N GLU A 382 21.06 6.01 -16.37
CA GLU A 382 22.07 6.83 -15.71
C GLU A 382 21.56 7.59 -14.48
N MET A 383 20.27 7.97 -14.44
CA MET A 383 19.71 8.69 -13.30
C MET A 383 19.81 7.88 -11.99
N LEU A 384 19.72 6.55 -12.07
CA LEU A 384 19.83 5.68 -10.91
C LEU A 384 21.25 5.70 -10.33
N ASN A 385 22.25 6.10 -11.11
CA ASN A 385 23.62 6.26 -10.63
C ASN A 385 23.75 7.43 -9.64
N GLU A 386 22.97 8.49 -9.82
CA GLU A 386 23.02 9.73 -9.02
C GLU A 386 22.22 9.67 -7.71
N LEU A 387 21.44 8.61 -7.49
CA LEU A 387 20.68 8.37 -6.25
C LEU A 387 21.57 7.84 -5.12
N VAL A 388 22.61 8.60 -4.75
CA VAL A 388 23.66 8.17 -3.81
C VAL A 388 23.09 7.93 -2.42
N TYR A 389 22.32 8.87 -1.89
CA TYR A 389 21.74 8.78 -0.55
C TYR A 389 20.63 7.73 -0.48
N LEU A 390 19.80 7.60 -1.52
CA LEU A 390 18.80 6.53 -1.59
C LEU A 390 19.45 5.14 -1.62
N LYS A 391 20.62 4.98 -2.28
CA LYS A 391 21.41 3.73 -2.22
C LYS A 391 21.94 3.45 -0.82
N GLN A 392 22.36 4.48 -0.08
CA GLN A 392 22.79 4.31 1.32
C GLN A 392 21.64 3.83 2.20
N LEU A 393 20.46 4.43 2.07
CA LEU A 393 19.24 3.98 2.75
C LEU A 393 18.89 2.53 2.42
N LEU A 394 18.98 2.15 1.16
CA LEU A 394 18.69 0.79 0.72
C LEU A 394 19.70 -0.23 1.27
N ASN A 395 20.99 0.11 1.25
CA ASN A 395 22.03 -0.73 1.83
C ASN A 395 21.89 -0.85 3.36
N GLU A 396 21.51 0.23 4.05
CA GLU A 396 21.23 0.20 5.48
C GLU A 396 20.00 -0.65 5.80
N THR A 397 18.98 -0.61 4.95
CA THR A 397 17.83 -1.52 5.04
C THR A 397 18.26 -2.97 4.88
N LEU A 398 19.08 -3.28 3.87
CA LEU A 398 19.59 -4.62 3.60
C LEU A 398 20.54 -5.13 4.69
N ARG A 399 21.24 -4.23 5.40
CA ARG A 399 22.06 -4.54 6.58
C ARG A 399 21.18 -4.88 7.78
N LYS A 400 20.26 -3.98 8.13
CA LYS A 400 19.43 -4.14 9.33
C LYS A 400 18.40 -5.27 9.19
N TYR A 401 17.91 -5.47 7.97
CA TYR A 401 16.87 -6.45 7.63
C TYR A 401 17.29 -7.33 6.45
N PRO A 402 18.33 -8.17 6.59
CA PRO A 402 18.76 -9.04 5.51
C PRO A 402 17.66 -10.07 5.20
N PRO A 403 17.18 -10.19 3.94
CA PRO A 403 16.12 -11.13 3.59
C PRO A 403 16.48 -12.57 3.97
N TYR A 404 17.76 -12.92 3.86
CA TYR A 404 18.33 -14.18 4.30
C TYR A 404 19.25 -13.93 5.50
N PRO A 405 18.80 -14.13 6.74
CA PRO A 405 19.58 -13.83 7.94
C PRO A 405 20.75 -14.79 8.18
N PHE A 406 20.82 -15.90 7.43
CA PHE A 406 21.93 -16.83 7.44
C PHE A 406 22.14 -17.47 6.05
N LEU A 407 23.35 -17.95 5.78
CA LEU A 407 23.67 -18.74 4.59
C LEU A 407 24.14 -20.14 5.02
N LEU A 408 23.72 -21.16 4.27
CA LEU A 408 24.06 -22.56 4.56
C LEU A 408 25.04 -23.12 3.51
N ARG A 409 26.02 -23.88 3.96
CA ARG A 409 26.92 -24.70 3.13
C ARG A 409 27.06 -26.09 3.74
N MET A 410 27.46 -27.05 2.92
CA MET A 410 27.89 -28.37 3.37
C MET A 410 29.32 -28.60 2.86
N THR A 411 30.19 -29.09 3.73
CA THR A 411 31.57 -29.43 3.37
C THR A 411 31.60 -30.67 2.48
N THR A 412 32.25 -30.56 1.32
CA THR A 412 32.37 -31.68 0.36
C THR A 412 33.61 -32.53 0.60
N LYS A 413 34.58 -31.99 1.34
CA LYS A 413 35.83 -32.63 1.76
C LYS A 413 36.25 -32.07 3.11
N ASP A 414 37.12 -32.79 3.80
CA ASP A 414 37.78 -32.29 5.01
C ASP A 414 38.55 -31.01 4.66
N TYR A 415 38.45 -30.01 5.53
CA TYR A 415 39.07 -28.70 5.34
C TYR A 415 39.57 -28.16 6.68
N ASP A 416 40.88 -28.02 6.80
CA ASP A 416 41.52 -27.39 7.96
C ASP A 416 41.32 -25.88 7.87
N LEU A 417 40.72 -25.29 8.90
CA LEU A 417 40.43 -23.86 8.90
C LEU A 417 41.73 -23.08 9.18
N PRO A 418 42.21 -22.26 8.23
CA PRO A 418 43.52 -21.61 8.37
C PRO A 418 43.61 -20.79 9.66
N ASN A 419 44.80 -20.80 10.28
CA ASN A 419 45.10 -20.07 11.51
C ASN A 419 44.25 -20.47 12.73
N THR A 420 43.68 -21.67 12.73
CA THR A 420 42.94 -22.23 13.88
C THR A 420 43.28 -23.70 14.11
N VAL A 421 42.89 -24.24 15.26
CA VAL A 421 43.00 -25.68 15.56
C VAL A 421 41.80 -26.49 15.03
N PHE A 422 40.85 -25.85 14.35
CA PHE A 422 39.60 -26.48 13.93
C PHE A 422 39.69 -27.03 12.51
N ALA A 423 39.13 -28.23 12.31
CA ALA A 423 38.94 -28.85 11.01
C ALA A 423 37.46 -29.06 10.73
N LEU A 424 36.99 -28.64 9.56
CA LEU A 424 35.65 -28.89 9.09
C LEU A 424 35.63 -30.25 8.36
N LYS A 425 35.06 -31.26 9.00
CA LYS A 425 34.91 -32.60 8.43
C LYS A 425 33.91 -32.63 7.29
N ARG A 426 34.12 -33.50 6.29
CA ARG A 426 33.18 -33.74 5.18
C ARG A 426 31.78 -34.06 5.72
N GLY A 427 30.76 -33.43 5.13
CA GLY A 427 29.35 -33.60 5.52
C GLY A 427 28.89 -32.63 6.61
N ASN A 428 29.80 -31.90 7.27
CA ASN A 428 29.43 -30.86 8.22
C ASN A 428 28.67 -29.72 7.51
N HIS A 429 27.63 -29.22 8.18
CA HIS A 429 26.95 -28.00 7.78
C HIS A 429 27.69 -26.79 8.35
N VAL A 430 27.87 -25.77 7.51
CA VAL A 430 28.45 -24.48 7.89
C VAL A 430 27.37 -23.43 7.76
N ILE A 431 27.09 -22.73 8.86
CA ILE A 431 26.14 -21.62 8.92
C ILE A 431 26.94 -20.32 8.97
N ILE A 432 26.70 -19.42 8.03
CA ILE A 432 27.25 -18.06 8.04
C ILE A 432 26.16 -17.13 8.60
N PRO A 433 26.33 -16.56 9.80
CA PRO A 433 25.27 -15.80 10.47
C PRO A 433 25.22 -14.35 9.96
N VAL A 434 24.67 -14.14 8.77
CA VAL A 434 24.62 -12.83 8.08
C VAL A 434 24.03 -11.74 8.98
N ALA A 435 22.88 -12.00 9.61
CA ALA A 435 22.23 -11.02 10.48
C ALA A 435 23.07 -10.66 11.71
N ALA A 436 23.86 -11.60 12.25
CA ALA A 436 24.76 -11.31 13.36
C ALA A 436 25.93 -10.44 12.89
N ILE A 437 26.58 -10.81 11.78
CA ILE A 437 27.66 -10.02 11.17
C ILE A 437 27.21 -8.60 10.83
N HIS A 438 25.99 -8.46 10.29
CA HIS A 438 25.40 -7.17 9.95
C HIS A 438 25.04 -6.30 11.16
N ASN A 439 24.90 -6.89 12.35
CA ASN A 439 24.62 -6.19 13.60
C ASN A 439 25.82 -6.17 14.56
N ASP A 440 27.02 -6.52 14.06
CA ASP A 440 28.24 -6.56 14.86
C ASP A 440 28.77 -5.13 15.10
N PRO A 441 28.92 -4.69 16.37
CA PRO A 441 29.41 -3.36 16.69
C PRO A 441 30.86 -3.11 16.21
N ASP A 442 31.65 -4.15 15.95
CA ASP A 442 33.02 -4.01 15.42
C ASP A 442 33.02 -3.54 13.95
N TYR A 443 31.92 -3.74 13.23
CA TYR A 443 31.78 -3.34 11.82
C TYR A 443 30.81 -2.17 11.59
N TYR A 444 29.85 -1.98 12.51
CA TYR A 444 28.79 -0.97 12.42
C TYR A 444 28.57 -0.30 13.77
N GLU A 445 28.82 1.00 13.83
CA GLU A 445 28.62 1.82 15.02
C GLU A 445 27.13 1.92 15.39
N ASN A 446 26.72 1.65 16.63
CA ASN A 446 25.29 1.63 17.01
C ASN A 446 24.42 0.76 16.05
N PRO A 447 24.73 -0.55 15.89
CA PRO A 447 24.21 -1.38 14.80
C PRO A 447 22.68 -1.55 14.79
N TYR A 448 22.00 -1.30 15.92
CA TYR A 448 20.55 -1.38 16.02
C TYR A 448 19.83 -0.09 15.61
N GLN A 449 20.55 1.03 15.50
CA GLN A 449 20.02 2.26 14.93
C GLN A 449 20.05 2.16 13.39
N PHE A 450 19.01 2.68 12.75
CA PHE A 450 18.97 2.77 11.30
C PHE A 450 19.66 4.07 10.88
N ASP A 451 20.91 3.96 10.42
CA ASP A 451 21.75 5.09 10.05
C ASP A 451 22.38 4.90 8.65
N PRO A 452 21.94 5.67 7.64
CA PRO A 452 22.51 5.61 6.30
C PRO A 452 24.01 5.95 6.22
N GLU A 453 24.55 6.67 7.21
CA GLU A 453 25.98 7.03 7.23
C GLU A 453 26.89 5.80 7.42
N HIS A 454 26.35 4.65 7.86
CA HIS A 454 27.04 3.36 7.75
C HIS A 454 27.52 3.03 6.34
N PHE A 455 26.83 3.56 5.33
CA PHE A 455 27.15 3.36 3.93
C PHE A 455 27.75 4.62 3.28
N HIS A 456 28.25 5.55 4.09
CA HIS A 456 29.13 6.60 3.59
C HIS A 456 30.38 5.98 2.96
N SER A 457 30.85 6.58 1.85
CA SER A 457 31.92 6.02 1.02
C SER A 457 33.23 5.77 1.79
N SER A 458 33.54 6.60 2.79
CA SER A 458 34.71 6.43 3.65
C SER A 458 34.59 5.19 4.55
N LYS A 459 33.43 4.97 5.19
CA LYS A 459 33.19 3.80 6.06
C LYS A 459 33.16 2.48 5.28
N VAL A 460 32.60 2.49 4.06
CA VAL A 460 32.54 1.29 3.21
C VAL A 460 33.94 0.83 2.77
N LYS A 461 34.84 1.78 2.45
CA LYS A 461 36.20 1.46 1.99
C LYS A 461 37.06 0.74 3.04
N THR A 462 36.85 1.05 4.32
CA THR A 462 37.61 0.46 5.43
C THR A 462 36.97 -0.81 5.96
N ARG A 463 35.71 -1.08 5.64
CA ARG A 463 34.97 -2.25 6.13
C ARG A 463 35.46 -3.54 5.45
N PRO A 464 35.65 -4.64 6.20
CA PRO A 464 35.93 -5.93 5.60
C PRO A 464 34.86 -6.36 4.59
N VAL A 465 35.28 -6.91 3.46
CA VAL A 465 34.40 -7.27 2.34
C VAL A 465 33.29 -8.24 2.77
N CYS A 466 33.57 -9.15 3.70
CA CYS A 466 32.61 -10.13 4.22
C CYS A 466 31.73 -9.61 5.37
N ALA A 467 31.88 -8.35 5.81
CA ALA A 467 31.03 -7.75 6.83
C ALA A 467 29.69 -7.22 6.28
N PHE A 468 29.51 -7.21 4.94
CA PHE A 468 28.25 -6.85 4.30
C PHE A 468 27.87 -7.86 3.20
N LEU A 469 27.04 -8.85 3.55
CA LEU A 469 26.64 -9.96 2.67
C LEU A 469 25.13 -10.00 2.30
N PRO A 470 24.47 -8.88 1.92
CA PRO A 470 23.02 -8.88 1.64
C PRO A 470 22.63 -9.75 0.43
N PHE A 471 23.58 -9.97 -0.49
CA PHE A 471 23.44 -10.80 -1.68
C PHE A 471 24.39 -12.01 -1.66
N GLY A 472 24.97 -12.34 -0.50
CA GLY A 472 26.04 -13.34 -0.38
C GLY A 472 27.34 -12.90 -1.07
N MET A 473 28.23 -13.87 -1.32
CA MET A 473 29.56 -13.64 -1.90
C MET A 473 30.05 -14.90 -2.64
N GLY A 474 30.93 -14.71 -3.63
CA GLY A 474 31.59 -15.78 -4.38
C GLY A 474 30.68 -16.43 -5.43
N ARG A 475 30.96 -17.68 -5.83
CA ARG A 475 30.25 -18.40 -6.91
C ARG A 475 28.74 -18.61 -6.68
N ARG A 476 28.25 -18.37 -5.46
CA ARG A 476 26.86 -18.50 -5.05
C ARG A 476 26.28 -17.15 -4.59
N SER A 477 26.89 -16.04 -4.97
CA SER A 477 26.28 -14.72 -4.81
C SER A 477 25.01 -14.62 -5.64
N CYS A 478 24.09 -13.75 -5.24
CA CYS A 478 22.83 -13.54 -5.93
C CYS A 478 23.09 -13.01 -7.35
N ILE A 479 22.67 -13.76 -8.36
CA ILE A 479 22.77 -13.34 -9.77
C ILE A 479 21.89 -12.12 -10.08
N ALA A 480 20.81 -11.93 -9.32
CA ALA A 480 19.86 -10.84 -9.50
C ALA A 480 20.25 -9.55 -8.79
N GLN A 481 21.43 -9.45 -8.15
CA GLN A 481 21.83 -8.28 -7.36
C GLN A 481 21.64 -6.94 -8.11
N HIS A 482 22.15 -6.86 -9.34
CA HIS A 482 22.03 -5.62 -10.13
C HIS A 482 20.58 -5.27 -10.49
N PHE A 483 19.81 -6.28 -10.88
CA PHE A 483 18.40 -6.13 -11.22
C PHE A 483 17.58 -5.70 -10.00
N ALA A 484 17.73 -6.42 -8.88
CA ALA A 484 17.02 -6.13 -7.64
C ALA A 484 17.33 -4.72 -7.13
N MET A 485 18.59 -4.29 -7.14
CA MET A 485 18.96 -2.93 -6.72
C MET A 485 18.30 -1.86 -7.60
N GLN A 486 18.21 -2.08 -8.92
CA GLN A 486 17.53 -1.13 -9.82
C GLN A 486 16.02 -1.09 -9.55
N GLN A 487 15.37 -2.25 -9.43
CA GLN A 487 13.95 -2.35 -9.13
C GLN A 487 13.60 -1.66 -7.80
N LEU A 488 14.38 -1.91 -6.74
CA LEU A 488 14.20 -1.30 -5.43
C LEU A 488 14.39 0.22 -5.46
N LEU A 489 15.40 0.71 -6.19
CA LEU A 489 15.63 2.14 -6.36
C LEU A 489 14.49 2.81 -7.12
N VAL A 490 14.02 2.23 -8.22
CA VAL A 490 12.89 2.78 -9.00
C VAL A 490 11.62 2.82 -8.15
N GLY A 491 11.31 1.74 -7.42
CA GLY A 491 10.16 1.68 -6.53
C GLY A 491 10.22 2.72 -5.43
N LEU A 492 11.32 2.78 -4.67
CA LEU A 492 11.49 3.75 -3.59
C LEU A 492 11.52 5.19 -4.08
N MET A 493 12.21 5.47 -5.19
CA MET A 493 12.23 6.79 -5.81
C MET A 493 10.82 7.25 -6.18
N THR A 494 10.04 6.37 -6.81
CA THR A 494 8.65 6.67 -7.22
C THR A 494 7.78 6.97 -5.99
N LEU A 495 7.84 6.10 -4.98
CA LEU A 495 7.05 6.24 -3.76
C LEU A 495 7.42 7.51 -2.97
N LEU A 496 8.71 7.82 -2.82
CA LEU A 496 9.18 9.00 -2.09
C LEU A 496 8.94 10.32 -2.84
N ASN A 497 8.88 10.27 -4.18
CA ASN A 497 8.54 11.43 -4.99
C ASN A 497 7.06 11.83 -4.85
N MET A 498 6.19 10.83 -4.76
CA MET A 498 4.73 11.02 -4.73
C MET A 498 4.16 11.13 -3.32
N TYR A 499 4.79 10.49 -2.34
CA TYR A 499 4.22 10.31 -1.01
C TYR A 499 5.19 10.58 0.14
N ARG A 500 4.61 10.96 1.27
CA ARG A 500 5.18 11.00 2.62
C ARG A 500 4.59 9.85 3.43
N PHE A 501 5.44 9.16 4.18
CA PHE A 501 5.05 8.03 5.01
C PHE A 501 5.19 8.40 6.48
N ALA A 502 4.21 8.02 7.29
CA ALA A 502 4.19 8.20 8.74
C ALA A 502 3.58 6.97 9.42
N PRO A 503 3.89 6.69 10.70
CA PRO A 503 3.20 5.66 11.45
C PRO A 503 1.71 5.99 11.59
N CYS A 504 0.88 4.96 11.66
CA CYS A 504 -0.55 5.03 11.93
C CYS A 504 -0.91 4.18 13.16
N GLN A 505 -2.18 4.20 13.58
CA GLN A 505 -2.65 3.44 14.75
C GLN A 505 -2.39 1.93 14.65
N ASN A 506 -2.28 1.39 13.43
CA ASN A 506 -2.01 -0.02 13.19
C ASN A 506 -0.52 -0.34 12.97
N THR A 507 0.36 0.67 12.97
CA THR A 507 1.80 0.46 12.80
C THR A 507 2.37 -0.17 14.07
N ILE A 508 2.86 -1.40 13.97
CA ILE A 508 3.48 -2.12 15.08
C ILE A 508 4.91 -1.61 15.31
N ALA A 509 5.20 -1.12 16.51
CA ALA A 509 6.53 -0.72 16.97
C ALA A 509 6.78 -1.27 18.38
N PRO A 510 7.88 -2.02 18.63
CA PRO A 510 8.89 -2.44 17.65
C PRO A 510 8.35 -3.47 16.65
N LEU A 511 8.94 -3.49 15.46
CA LEU A 511 8.58 -4.41 14.38
C LEU A 511 8.70 -5.87 14.84
N ARG A 512 7.72 -6.69 14.43
CA ARG A 512 7.70 -8.14 14.70
C ARG A 512 7.91 -8.92 13.40
N PHE A 513 8.63 -10.03 13.48
CA PHE A 513 8.97 -10.86 12.32
C PHE A 513 8.20 -12.18 12.28
N ASP A 514 7.95 -12.72 11.08
CA ASP A 514 7.35 -14.04 10.92
C ASP A 514 8.40 -15.15 11.02
N ASN A 515 8.61 -15.67 12.23
CA ASN A 515 9.51 -16.80 12.47
C ASN A 515 9.07 -18.12 11.80
N SER A 516 7.91 -18.16 11.12
CA SER A 516 7.47 -19.33 10.36
C SER A 516 7.92 -19.32 8.89
N GLN A 517 8.51 -18.23 8.41
CA GLN A 517 9.03 -18.10 7.05
C GLN A 517 10.54 -18.33 7.01
N PHE A 518 11.06 -18.73 5.83
CA PHE A 518 12.48 -18.95 5.62
C PHE A 518 13.26 -17.63 5.44
N PHE A 519 12.62 -16.62 4.86
CA PHE A 519 13.15 -15.28 4.69
C PHE A 519 12.50 -14.31 5.69
N LEU A 520 13.21 -13.23 6.01
CA LEU A 520 12.78 -12.24 6.98
C LEU A 520 11.58 -11.44 6.44
N GLN A 521 10.42 -11.60 7.07
CA GLN A 521 9.20 -10.86 6.75
C GLN A 521 8.57 -10.23 8.00
N PRO A 522 7.86 -9.10 7.86
CA PRO A 522 7.09 -8.52 8.95
C PRO A 522 5.82 -9.34 9.27
N LYS A 523 5.42 -9.36 10.54
CA LYS A 523 4.16 -9.97 11.02
C LYS A 523 3.51 -9.13 12.14
N PRO A 524 2.34 -8.51 11.92
CA PRO A 524 1.56 -8.45 10.68
C PRO A 524 2.27 -7.66 9.57
N ARG A 525 1.68 -7.62 8.38
CA ARG A 525 2.11 -6.75 7.27
C ARG A 525 2.18 -5.30 7.73
N ILE A 526 3.12 -4.54 7.16
CA ILE A 526 3.40 -3.16 7.58
C ILE A 526 2.30 -2.25 7.03
N GLN A 527 1.65 -1.54 7.96
CA GLN A 527 0.67 -0.51 7.65
C GLN A 527 1.25 0.85 8.03
N LEU A 528 1.15 1.82 7.12
CA LEU A 528 1.64 3.18 7.30
C LEU A 528 0.59 4.15 6.76
N LEU A 529 0.62 5.37 7.26
CA LEU A 529 -0.11 6.49 6.70
C LEU A 529 0.64 7.02 5.47
N MET A 530 -0.06 7.15 4.34
CA MET A 530 0.51 7.62 3.09
C MET A 530 -0.12 8.97 2.71
N LYS A 531 0.70 10.02 2.61
CA LYS A 531 0.29 11.40 2.33
C LYS A 531 0.85 11.85 0.99
N PRO A 532 0.05 12.26 0.00
CA PRO A 532 0.56 12.86 -1.24
C PRO A 532 1.44 14.09 -0.95
N THR A 533 2.45 14.35 -1.80
CA THR A 533 3.47 15.40 -1.58
C THR A 533 3.65 16.38 -2.72
#